data_AF-A0A2H5F5M3-F1
#
_entry.id   AF-A0A2H5F5M3-F1
#
_cell.length_a   1.000
_cell.length_b   1.000
_cell.length_c   1.000
_cell.angle_alpha   90.00
_cell.angle_beta   90.00
_cell.angle_gamma   90.00
#
_symmetry.space_group_name_H-M   'P 1'
#
loop_
_entity.id
_entity.type
_entity.pdbx_description
1 polymer ?
#
loop_
_entity_poly.entity_id
_entity_poly.type
_entity_poly.pdbx_seq_one_letter_code
_entity_poly.pdbx_strand_id
1 'polypeptide(L)'
;MQTHDPARQISFIQQALSQNRKPVGFFIGAGCPLSVRVETQVDGKAVNNALIPDVSGLTTIIAEQMTKDPVLADSWLLLTNAVKDDGQDNENIELLLSRIRQLHGVAGRGKVRDLSADELITLDEKICSVISDQVNRELPTRNTAYHDLAVWTRSVNRAQPVHLFTTNYDLLLEQAMEESSAPYFDGFIGSRRAFFDLGAVEDEGLLPARWTRLWKVHGSLNWRLDKGSVVRTTDKLGGSYLIYPSHLKYDQSRKMPYLAMLDRLKSFLLKPSAVLFICGYSFADDHINDVIMRSLETNATAHVFAFMHGELGDDKYAKARECAFATPNLSMIGFDSAIVGRISGVWRPEPIEGMVLPQNVFVTDNTTASVKLGDFAVVGSLLRSLAGTQEQTDDA
;
A
#
# COMPACT_ATOMS: atom_id res chain seq x y z
N MET A 1 32.92 -1.39 5.48
CA MET A 1 31.49 -1.60 5.23
C MET A 1 30.95 -2.55 6.27
N GLN A 2 29.88 -2.18 6.97
CA GLN A 2 29.20 -3.08 7.88
C GLN A 2 28.40 -4.10 7.06
N THR A 3 28.35 -5.36 7.49
CA THR A 3 27.66 -6.42 6.77
C THR A 3 26.55 -7.00 7.63
N HIS A 4 25.41 -7.29 7.01
CA HIS A 4 24.27 -7.94 7.65
C HIS A 4 24.17 -9.39 7.19
N ASP A 5 23.85 -10.27 8.13
CA ASP A 5 23.61 -11.68 7.85
C ASP A 5 22.17 -11.88 7.35
N PRO A 6 21.97 -12.28 6.08
CA PRO A 6 20.64 -12.48 5.51
C PRO A 6 19.89 -13.64 6.18
N ALA A 7 20.60 -14.71 6.60
CA ALA A 7 19.97 -15.86 7.27
C ALA A 7 19.30 -15.42 8.58
N ARG A 8 20.01 -14.61 9.37
CA ARG A 8 19.48 -14.08 10.63
C ARG A 8 18.21 -13.24 10.42
N GLN A 9 18.20 -12.35 9.42
CA GLN A 9 17.05 -11.48 9.17
C GLN A 9 15.84 -12.26 8.65
N ILE A 10 16.06 -13.17 7.70
CA ILE A 10 14.98 -13.99 7.13
C ILE A 10 14.40 -14.95 8.18
N SER A 11 15.25 -15.53 9.03
CA SER A 11 14.82 -16.37 10.16
C SER A 11 13.89 -15.61 11.10
N PHE A 12 14.24 -14.35 11.44
CA PHE A 12 13.41 -13.52 12.30
C PHE A 12 12.04 -13.23 11.68
N ILE A 13 12.01 -12.93 10.38
CA ILE A 13 10.77 -12.70 9.61
C ILE A 13 9.89 -13.95 9.62
N GLN A 14 10.45 -15.12 9.27
CA GLN A 14 9.73 -16.40 9.29
C GLN A 14 9.19 -16.70 10.69
N GLN A 15 10.00 -16.52 11.73
CA GLN A 15 9.58 -16.75 13.11
C GLN A 15 8.43 -15.81 13.52
N ALA A 16 8.49 -14.53 13.15
CA ALA A 16 7.43 -13.57 13.43
C ALA A 16 6.11 -13.94 12.73
N LEU A 17 6.18 -14.45 11.49
CA LEU A 17 5.03 -14.90 10.72
C LEU A 17 4.43 -16.20 11.31
N SER A 18 5.26 -17.16 11.71
CA SER A 18 4.80 -18.46 12.22
C SER A 18 4.24 -18.41 13.66
N GLN A 19 4.63 -17.43 14.47
CA GLN A 19 4.16 -17.31 15.86
C GLN A 19 2.69 -16.88 15.93
N ASN A 20 1.84 -17.64 16.61
CA ASN A 20 0.38 -17.40 16.66
C ASN A 20 -0.09 -16.36 17.70
N ARG A 21 0.76 -15.96 18.66
CA ARG A 21 0.40 -15.02 19.75
C ARG A 21 0.73 -13.57 19.46
N LYS A 22 1.71 -13.30 18.58
CA LYS A 22 2.13 -11.92 18.30
C LYS A 22 1.11 -11.22 17.38
N PRO A 23 0.80 -9.94 17.63
CA PRO A 23 0.07 -9.13 16.66
C PRO A 23 0.91 -9.01 15.39
N VAL A 24 0.34 -9.42 14.26
CA VAL A 24 1.00 -9.35 12.94
C VAL A 24 0.12 -8.55 12.00
N GLY A 25 0.76 -7.60 11.32
CA GLY A 25 0.12 -6.73 10.36
C GLY A 25 0.92 -6.67 9.06
N PHE A 26 0.22 -6.44 7.95
CA PHE A 26 0.81 -6.09 6.67
C PHE A 26 0.32 -4.71 6.26
N PHE A 27 1.20 -3.89 5.72
CA PHE A 27 0.86 -2.65 5.04
C PHE A 27 1.13 -2.84 3.54
N ILE A 28 0.07 -2.84 2.74
CA ILE A 28 0.09 -3.08 1.31
C ILE A 28 -0.08 -1.74 0.58
N GLY A 29 1.00 -1.25 -0.03
CA GLY A 29 1.01 0.02 -0.77
C GLY A 29 0.80 -0.15 -2.28
N ALA A 30 0.87 0.98 -2.99
CA ALA A 30 0.59 1.07 -4.43
C ALA A 30 1.63 0.35 -5.31
N GLY A 31 2.78 -0.04 -4.75
CA GLY A 31 3.76 -0.87 -5.43
C GLY A 31 3.40 -2.36 -5.49
N CYS A 32 2.50 -2.85 -4.63
CA CYS A 32 2.13 -4.28 -4.61
C CYS A 32 1.41 -4.75 -5.88
N PRO A 33 0.46 -3.98 -6.47
CA PRO A 33 -0.13 -4.33 -7.77
C PRO A 33 0.88 -4.49 -8.92
N LEU A 34 2.06 -3.85 -8.85
CA LEU A 34 3.11 -3.97 -9.88
C LEU A 34 3.69 -5.37 -9.99
N SER A 35 3.60 -6.18 -8.92
CA SER A 35 4.06 -7.57 -8.95
C SER A 35 3.07 -8.48 -9.69
N VAL A 36 1.84 -8.02 -9.95
CA VAL A 36 0.85 -8.75 -10.74
C VAL A 36 1.00 -8.33 -12.19
N ARG A 37 1.43 -9.30 -12.99
CA ARG A 37 1.82 -9.14 -14.39
C ARG A 37 0.72 -9.67 -15.30
N VAL A 38 0.27 -8.83 -16.23
CA VAL A 38 -0.79 -9.16 -17.19
C VAL A 38 -0.23 -9.04 -18.59
N GLU A 39 -0.37 -10.09 -19.38
CA GLU A 39 -0.04 -10.06 -20.80
C GLU A 39 -1.15 -9.34 -21.57
N THR A 40 -0.79 -8.22 -22.19
CA THR A 40 -1.66 -7.46 -23.08
C THR A 40 -1.08 -7.46 -24.48
N GLN A 41 -1.92 -7.66 -25.49
CA GLN A 41 -1.52 -7.56 -26.89
C GLN A 41 -1.57 -6.09 -27.30
N VAL A 42 -0.41 -5.48 -27.53
CA VAL A 42 -0.30 -4.13 -28.12
C VAL A 42 0.37 -4.28 -29.48
N ASP A 43 -0.31 -3.88 -30.54
CA ASP A 43 0.17 -3.97 -31.94
C ASP A 43 0.68 -5.36 -32.35
N GLY A 44 -0.01 -6.42 -31.88
CA GLY A 44 0.34 -7.82 -32.19
C GLY A 44 1.56 -8.37 -31.45
N LYS A 45 2.10 -7.64 -30.46
CA LYS A 45 3.15 -8.12 -29.56
C LYS A 45 2.59 -8.30 -28.14
N ALA A 46 2.95 -9.42 -27.50
CA ALA A 46 2.66 -9.64 -26.09
C ALA A 46 3.54 -8.69 -25.25
N VAL A 47 2.90 -7.73 -24.60
CA VAL A 47 3.54 -6.81 -23.65
C VAL A 47 3.08 -7.17 -22.25
N ASN A 48 4.04 -7.44 -21.38
CA ASN A 48 3.80 -7.80 -19.99
C ASN A 48 3.74 -6.53 -19.13
N ASN A 49 2.52 -6.05 -18.89
CA ASN A 49 2.27 -4.83 -18.13
C ASN A 49 1.90 -5.14 -16.68
N ALA A 50 2.19 -4.20 -15.78
CA ALA A 50 1.65 -4.25 -14.42
C ALA A 50 0.12 -4.12 -14.44
N LEU A 51 -0.56 -4.79 -13.50
CA LEU A 51 -2.03 -4.74 -13.39
C LEU A 51 -2.54 -3.31 -13.12
N ILE A 52 -1.93 -2.65 -12.14
CA ILE A 52 -2.19 -1.24 -11.81
C ILE A 52 -0.82 -0.55 -11.76
N PRO A 53 -0.61 0.55 -12.51
CA PRO A 53 0.62 1.32 -12.46
C PRO A 53 0.77 2.04 -11.11
N ASP A 54 2.01 2.38 -10.76
CA ASP A 54 2.29 3.21 -9.60
C ASP A 54 1.94 4.68 -9.86
N VAL A 55 2.23 5.55 -8.89
CA VAL A 55 1.92 6.99 -8.98
C VAL A 55 2.59 7.62 -10.21
N SER A 56 3.84 7.28 -10.52
CA SER A 56 4.56 7.82 -11.69
C SER A 56 3.94 7.32 -13.01
N GLY A 57 3.66 6.03 -13.11
CA GLY A 57 2.98 5.45 -14.28
C GLY A 57 1.57 6.02 -14.48
N LEU A 58 0.82 6.27 -13.40
CA LEU A 58 -0.48 6.95 -13.45
C LEU A 58 -0.33 8.38 -13.96
N THR A 59 0.67 9.15 -13.48
CA THR A 59 0.88 10.52 -13.97
C THR A 59 1.11 10.54 -15.48
N THR A 60 1.94 9.63 -16.00
CA THR A 60 2.22 9.54 -17.44
C THR A 60 0.96 9.24 -18.25
N ILE A 61 0.15 8.27 -17.82
CA ILE A 61 -1.11 7.93 -18.50
C ILE A 61 -2.09 9.12 -18.50
N ILE A 62 -2.20 9.81 -17.36
CA ILE A 62 -3.08 10.98 -17.23
C ILE A 62 -2.58 12.11 -18.14
N ALA A 63 -1.29 12.41 -18.11
CA ALA A 63 -0.69 13.44 -18.96
C ALA A 63 -0.95 13.18 -20.45
N GLU A 64 -0.79 11.94 -20.90
CA GLU A 64 -1.08 11.56 -22.29
C GLU A 64 -2.57 11.71 -22.65
N GLN A 65 -3.48 11.31 -21.77
CA GLN A 65 -4.92 11.43 -22.00
C GLN A 65 -5.37 12.90 -22.01
N MET A 66 -4.87 13.71 -21.09
CA MET A 66 -5.21 15.14 -21.01
C MET A 66 -4.69 15.91 -22.22
N THR A 67 -3.49 15.59 -22.71
CA THR A 67 -2.90 16.25 -23.89
C THR A 67 -3.64 15.88 -25.19
N LYS A 68 -4.27 14.71 -25.25
CA LYS A 68 -5.06 14.25 -26.41
C LYS A 68 -6.52 14.70 -26.37
N ASP A 69 -7.00 15.19 -25.23
CA ASP A 69 -8.38 15.62 -25.07
C ASP A 69 -8.57 17.02 -25.70
N PRO A 70 -9.40 17.17 -26.76
CA PRO A 70 -9.53 18.43 -27.49
C PRO A 70 -10.13 19.57 -26.66
N VAL A 71 -10.79 19.28 -25.54
CA VAL A 71 -11.40 20.28 -24.67
C VAL A 71 -10.44 20.68 -23.54
N LEU A 72 -9.67 19.73 -23.02
CA LEU A 72 -8.85 19.91 -21.82
C LEU A 72 -7.35 20.15 -22.10
N ALA A 73 -6.87 19.91 -23.32
CA ALA A 73 -5.45 20.03 -23.66
C ALA A 73 -4.87 21.42 -23.36
N ASP A 74 -5.60 22.48 -23.71
CA ASP A 74 -5.15 23.86 -23.47
C ASP A 74 -5.10 24.16 -21.96
N SER A 75 -6.13 23.76 -21.21
CA SER A 75 -6.18 23.94 -19.76
C SER A 75 -5.09 23.12 -19.04
N TRP A 76 -4.79 21.92 -19.53
CA TRP A 76 -3.70 21.08 -19.03
C TRP A 76 -2.32 21.69 -19.31
N LEU A 77 -2.12 22.27 -20.49
CA LEU A 77 -0.88 22.97 -20.83
C LEU A 77 -0.67 24.20 -19.94
N LEU A 78 -1.72 25.00 -19.72
CA LEU A 78 -1.67 26.14 -18.80
C LEU A 78 -1.33 25.71 -17.37
N LEU A 79 -1.93 24.62 -16.88
CA LEU A 79 -1.65 24.07 -15.56
C LEU A 79 -0.19 23.59 -15.43
N THR A 80 0.30 22.82 -16.40
CA THR A 80 1.66 22.27 -16.35
C THR A 80 2.73 23.37 -16.46
N ASN A 81 2.51 24.39 -17.28
CA ASN A 81 3.38 25.57 -17.33
C ASN A 81 3.34 26.34 -16.00
N ALA A 82 2.15 26.54 -15.43
CA ALA A 82 2.01 27.17 -14.12
C ALA A 82 2.79 26.44 -13.03
N VAL A 83 2.77 25.10 -13.00
CA VAL A 83 3.50 24.31 -12.01
C VAL A 83 5.02 24.42 -12.22
N LYS A 84 5.48 24.42 -13.48
CA LYS A 84 6.90 24.64 -13.81
C LYS A 84 7.39 26.03 -13.42
N ASP A 85 6.60 27.06 -13.67
CA ASP A 85 6.92 28.45 -13.30
C ASP A 85 7.06 28.62 -11.78
N ASP A 86 6.37 27.78 -11.00
CA ASP A 86 6.47 27.73 -9.54
C ASP A 86 7.67 26.92 -9.03
N GLY A 87 8.49 26.35 -9.92
CA GLY A 87 9.62 25.48 -9.57
C GLY A 87 9.18 24.15 -8.96
N GLN A 88 7.96 23.71 -9.23
CA GLN A 88 7.37 22.49 -8.70
C GLN A 88 7.43 21.33 -9.70
N ASP A 89 7.41 20.10 -9.18
CA ASP A 89 7.46 18.87 -9.98
C ASP A 89 6.13 18.59 -10.69
N ASN A 90 6.10 18.76 -12.01
CA ASN A 90 4.92 18.51 -12.83
C ASN A 90 4.75 17.02 -13.23
N GLU A 91 5.62 16.12 -12.75
CA GLU A 91 5.55 14.67 -13.00
C GLU A 91 4.86 13.91 -11.84
N ASN A 92 4.42 14.62 -10.81
CA ASN A 92 3.69 14.05 -9.69
C ASN A 92 2.20 14.44 -9.71
N ILE A 93 1.32 13.47 -9.97
CA ILE A 93 -0.12 13.68 -10.00
C ILE A 93 -0.70 14.22 -8.69
N GLU A 94 -0.12 13.89 -7.53
CA GLU A 94 -0.58 14.45 -6.25
C GLU A 94 -0.38 15.97 -6.24
N LEU A 95 0.75 16.45 -6.76
CA LEU A 95 1.06 17.88 -6.80
C LEU A 95 0.16 18.61 -7.81
N LEU A 96 -0.09 18.01 -8.97
CA LEU A 96 -1.00 18.55 -9.98
C LEU A 96 -2.43 18.67 -9.45
N LEU A 97 -2.99 17.61 -8.85
CA LEU A 97 -4.32 17.64 -8.23
C LEU A 97 -4.40 18.67 -7.11
N SER A 98 -3.34 18.76 -6.31
CA SER A 98 -3.26 19.78 -5.26
C SER A 98 -3.30 21.19 -5.83
N ARG A 99 -2.57 21.42 -6.92
CA ARG A 99 -2.51 22.72 -7.57
C ARG A 99 -3.85 23.10 -8.17
N ILE A 100 -4.52 22.17 -8.86
CA ILE A 100 -5.87 22.37 -9.40
C ILE A 100 -6.83 22.84 -8.31
N ARG A 101 -6.85 22.13 -7.17
CA ARG A 101 -7.75 22.43 -6.05
C ARG A 101 -7.43 23.76 -5.36
N GLN A 102 -6.14 24.10 -5.24
CA GLN A 102 -5.71 25.42 -4.74
C GLN A 102 -6.15 26.54 -5.67
N LEU A 103 -5.89 26.41 -6.97
CA LEU A 103 -6.27 27.41 -7.97
C LEU A 103 -7.80 27.58 -8.01
N HIS A 104 -8.55 26.48 -7.89
CA HIS A 104 -10.02 26.52 -7.84
C HIS A 104 -10.51 27.33 -6.64
N GLY A 105 -9.89 27.16 -5.46
CA GLY A 105 -10.23 27.93 -4.27
C GLY A 105 -9.98 29.44 -4.39
N VAL A 106 -9.09 29.86 -5.29
CA VAL A 106 -8.71 31.28 -5.49
C VAL A 106 -9.39 31.89 -6.72
N ALA A 107 -9.81 31.07 -7.70
CA ALA A 107 -10.39 31.53 -8.97
C ALA A 107 -11.64 32.41 -8.81
N GLY A 108 -12.49 32.11 -7.81
CA GLY A 108 -13.70 32.86 -7.56
C GLY A 108 -14.58 32.97 -8.81
N ARG A 109 -15.00 34.19 -9.16
CA ARG A 109 -15.76 34.49 -10.41
C ARG A 109 -14.86 34.91 -11.58
N GLY A 110 -13.55 34.94 -11.38
CA GLY A 110 -12.58 35.40 -12.36
C GLY A 110 -11.80 34.25 -13.00
N LYS A 111 -10.57 34.54 -13.39
CA LYS A 111 -9.58 33.54 -13.81
C LYS A 111 -8.35 33.65 -12.92
N VAL A 112 -7.69 32.53 -12.68
CA VAL A 112 -6.37 32.49 -12.02
C VAL A 112 -5.43 31.73 -12.94
N ARG A 113 -4.33 32.39 -13.34
CA ARG A 113 -3.39 31.87 -14.37
C ARG A 113 -4.12 31.43 -15.64
N ASP A 114 -5.04 32.29 -16.09
CA ASP A 114 -5.88 32.11 -17.27
C ASP A 114 -6.87 30.93 -17.23
N LEU A 115 -6.94 30.19 -16.11
CA LEU A 115 -7.89 29.12 -15.85
C LEU A 115 -9.10 29.63 -15.05
N SER A 116 -10.30 29.26 -15.49
CA SER A 116 -11.56 29.48 -14.78
C SER A 116 -11.84 28.38 -13.76
N ALA A 117 -12.75 28.67 -12.81
CA ALA A 117 -13.18 27.68 -11.82
C ALA A 117 -13.81 26.43 -12.48
N ASP A 118 -14.63 26.61 -13.52
CA ASP A 118 -15.30 25.50 -14.21
C ASP A 118 -14.31 24.59 -14.97
N GLU A 119 -13.29 25.17 -15.59
CA GLU A 119 -12.21 24.41 -16.25
C GLU A 119 -11.41 23.59 -15.22
N LEU A 120 -11.11 24.17 -14.05
CA LEU A 120 -10.39 23.49 -12.97
C LEU A 120 -11.22 22.34 -12.37
N ILE A 121 -12.54 22.52 -12.21
CA ILE A 121 -13.44 21.44 -11.77
C ILE A 121 -13.45 20.31 -12.80
N THR A 122 -13.60 20.66 -14.08
CA THR A 122 -13.65 19.66 -15.17
C THR A 122 -12.34 18.87 -15.24
N LEU A 123 -11.19 19.53 -15.05
CA LEU A 123 -9.89 18.86 -14.94
C LEU A 123 -9.82 17.92 -13.73
N ASP A 124 -10.22 18.37 -12.53
CA ASP A 124 -10.22 17.53 -11.32
C ASP A 124 -11.10 16.28 -11.51
N GLU A 125 -12.32 16.46 -12.02
CA GLU A 125 -13.26 15.37 -12.27
C GLU A 125 -12.72 14.37 -13.30
N LYS A 126 -12.13 14.87 -14.40
CA LYS A 126 -11.55 14.01 -15.42
C LYS A 126 -10.36 13.23 -14.88
N ILE A 127 -9.44 13.87 -14.16
CA ILE A 127 -8.29 13.19 -13.53
C ILE A 127 -8.78 12.12 -12.56
N CYS A 128 -9.73 12.45 -11.68
CA CYS A 128 -10.31 11.52 -10.72
C CYS A 128 -11.00 10.33 -11.42
N SER A 129 -11.69 10.55 -12.53
CA SER A 129 -12.27 9.49 -13.37
C SER A 129 -11.20 8.58 -13.92
N VAL A 130 -10.13 9.13 -14.53
CA VAL A 130 -9.04 8.33 -15.11
C VAL A 130 -8.33 7.51 -14.04
N ILE A 131 -8.05 8.09 -12.87
CA ILE A 131 -7.47 7.34 -11.74
C ILE A 131 -8.38 6.19 -11.36
N SER A 132 -9.68 6.45 -11.19
CA SER A 132 -10.66 5.44 -10.79
C SER A 132 -10.76 4.31 -11.81
N ASP A 133 -10.73 4.63 -13.11
CA ASP A 133 -10.76 3.64 -14.19
C ASP A 133 -9.48 2.79 -14.24
N GLN A 134 -8.31 3.39 -13.98
CA GLN A 134 -7.04 2.66 -13.96
C GLN A 134 -6.90 1.72 -12.76
N VAL A 135 -7.38 2.14 -11.59
CA VAL A 135 -7.30 1.33 -10.37
C VAL A 135 -8.45 0.33 -10.22
N ASN A 136 -9.55 0.50 -10.96
CA ASN A 136 -10.65 -0.46 -10.98
C ASN A 136 -10.32 -1.69 -11.84
N ARG A 137 -9.43 -2.54 -11.30
CA ARG A 137 -8.96 -3.78 -11.92
C ARG A 137 -9.27 -4.97 -11.03
N GLU A 138 -9.36 -6.13 -11.66
CA GLU A 138 -9.52 -7.41 -10.99
C GLU A 138 -8.25 -8.23 -11.14
N LEU A 139 -7.96 -9.07 -10.15
CA LEU A 139 -6.87 -10.04 -10.23
C LEU A 139 -7.13 -11.01 -11.39
N PRO A 140 -6.14 -11.25 -12.27
CA PRO A 140 -6.34 -12.05 -13.48
C PRO A 140 -6.46 -13.56 -13.17
N THR A 141 -5.92 -14.01 -12.05
CA THR A 141 -5.90 -15.42 -11.64
C THR A 141 -6.02 -15.55 -10.12
N ARG A 142 -6.33 -16.78 -9.67
CA ARG A 142 -6.39 -17.16 -8.25
C ARG A 142 -5.04 -17.52 -7.62
N ASN A 143 -3.94 -17.27 -8.33
CA ASN A 143 -2.60 -17.65 -7.90
C ASN A 143 -1.68 -16.43 -7.98
N THR A 144 -1.98 -15.42 -7.17
CA THR A 144 -1.19 -14.20 -7.03
C THR A 144 -0.73 -14.05 -5.59
N ALA A 145 0.22 -13.15 -5.33
CA ALA A 145 0.69 -12.86 -3.98
C ALA A 145 -0.44 -12.41 -3.01
N TYR A 146 -1.49 -11.77 -3.55
CA TYR A 146 -2.69 -11.43 -2.79
C TYR A 146 -3.44 -12.69 -2.31
N HIS A 147 -3.54 -13.71 -3.16
CA HIS A 147 -4.14 -15.00 -2.81
C HIS A 147 -3.26 -15.77 -1.83
N ASP A 148 -1.93 -15.77 -2.03
CA ASP A 148 -1.00 -16.40 -1.08
C ASP A 148 -1.12 -15.76 0.32
N LEU A 149 -1.22 -14.43 0.39
CA LEU A 149 -1.49 -13.71 1.63
C LEU A 149 -2.85 -14.09 2.23
N ALA A 150 -3.92 -14.09 1.43
CA ALA A 150 -5.26 -14.45 1.88
C ALA A 150 -5.32 -15.87 2.45
N VAL A 151 -4.77 -16.84 1.73
CA VAL A 151 -4.65 -18.24 2.17
C VAL A 151 -3.84 -18.33 3.45
N TRP A 152 -2.68 -17.67 3.53
CA TRP A 152 -1.87 -17.67 4.75
C TRP A 152 -2.64 -17.09 5.96
N THR A 153 -3.40 -16.00 5.78
CA THR A 153 -4.16 -15.40 6.89
C THR A 153 -5.24 -16.34 7.45
N ARG A 154 -5.88 -17.16 6.61
CA ARG A 154 -6.92 -18.11 7.07
C ARG A 154 -6.37 -19.44 7.56
N SER A 155 -5.20 -19.86 7.06
CA SER A 155 -4.64 -21.19 7.38
C SER A 155 -4.01 -21.24 8.77
N VAL A 156 -3.52 -20.11 9.29
CA VAL A 156 -2.90 -20.07 10.61
C VAL A 156 -3.93 -19.72 11.68
N ASN A 157 -4.21 -20.64 12.60
CA ASN A 157 -5.05 -20.35 13.78
C ASN A 157 -4.29 -19.46 14.77
N ARG A 158 -4.49 -18.15 14.66
CA ARG A 158 -3.86 -17.13 15.51
C ARG A 158 -4.75 -16.73 16.68
N ALA A 159 -4.13 -16.47 17.82
CA ALA A 159 -4.84 -15.92 18.99
C ALA A 159 -5.20 -14.44 18.80
N GLN A 160 -4.46 -13.74 17.94
CA GLN A 160 -4.69 -12.35 17.55
C GLN A 160 -5.00 -12.30 16.04
N PRO A 161 -5.97 -11.48 15.60
CA PRO A 161 -6.26 -11.35 14.18
C PRO A 161 -5.06 -10.79 13.42
N VAL A 162 -4.98 -11.15 12.13
CA VAL A 162 -4.06 -10.47 11.20
C VAL A 162 -4.66 -9.13 10.80
N HIS A 163 -3.84 -8.10 10.78
CA HIS A 163 -4.22 -6.76 10.31
C HIS A 163 -3.66 -6.51 8.90
N LEU A 164 -4.49 -6.06 7.98
CA LEU A 164 -4.10 -5.62 6.65
C LEU A 164 -4.41 -4.14 6.54
N PHE A 165 -3.38 -3.31 6.41
CA PHE A 165 -3.50 -1.89 6.17
C PHE A 165 -3.20 -1.62 4.70
N THR A 166 -3.94 -0.71 4.07
CA THR A 166 -3.64 -0.32 2.69
C THR A 166 -4.02 1.11 2.42
N THR A 167 -3.24 1.76 1.56
CA THR A 167 -3.56 3.06 0.95
C THR A 167 -4.16 2.91 -0.44
N ASN A 168 -4.34 1.68 -0.91
CA ASN A 168 -4.83 1.39 -2.25
C ASN A 168 -6.35 1.49 -2.29
N TYR A 169 -6.86 2.08 -3.37
CA TYR A 169 -8.30 2.24 -3.59
C TYR A 169 -8.95 1.00 -4.21
N ASP A 170 -8.16 0.20 -4.95
CA ASP A 170 -8.57 -1.03 -5.63
C ASP A 170 -9.15 -2.07 -4.66
N LEU A 171 -9.82 -3.08 -5.19
CA LEU A 171 -10.49 -4.14 -4.42
C LEU A 171 -9.69 -5.46 -4.45
N LEU A 172 -8.38 -5.43 -4.73
CA LEU A 172 -7.60 -6.65 -4.96
C LEU A 172 -7.44 -7.50 -3.70
N LEU A 173 -7.35 -6.86 -2.52
CA LEU A 173 -7.31 -7.57 -1.23
C LEU A 173 -8.66 -8.23 -0.93
N GLU A 174 -9.76 -7.49 -1.09
CA GLU A 174 -11.12 -7.99 -0.90
C GLU A 174 -11.39 -9.18 -1.83
N GLN A 175 -11.08 -9.03 -3.13
CA GLN A 175 -11.22 -10.10 -4.12
C GLN A 175 -10.45 -11.35 -3.71
N ALA A 176 -9.15 -11.22 -3.39
CA ALA A 176 -8.33 -12.37 -3.01
C ALA A 176 -8.82 -13.06 -1.74
N MET A 177 -9.30 -12.28 -0.75
CA MET A 177 -9.87 -12.81 0.49
C MET A 177 -11.16 -13.58 0.23
N GLU A 178 -12.07 -13.02 -0.56
CA GLU A 178 -13.35 -13.65 -0.92
C GLU A 178 -13.15 -14.92 -1.76
N GLU A 179 -12.31 -14.86 -2.80
CA GLU A 179 -12.01 -16.01 -3.65
C GLU A 179 -11.27 -17.12 -2.90
N SER A 180 -10.51 -16.78 -1.85
CA SER A 180 -9.83 -17.74 -0.97
C SER A 180 -10.68 -18.22 0.20
N SER A 181 -11.93 -17.74 0.34
CA SER A 181 -12.79 -18.00 1.51
C SER A 181 -12.12 -17.61 2.84
N ALA A 182 -11.28 -16.57 2.81
CA ALA A 182 -10.65 -15.98 3.99
C ALA A 182 -11.58 -14.88 4.54
N PRO A 183 -12.16 -15.03 5.74
CA PRO A 183 -13.09 -14.04 6.27
C PRO A 183 -12.36 -12.77 6.67
N TYR A 184 -12.95 -11.61 6.37
CA TYR A 184 -12.40 -10.30 6.75
C TYR A 184 -13.47 -9.36 7.28
N PHE A 185 -13.02 -8.35 8.02
CA PHE A 185 -13.78 -7.19 8.47
C PHE A 185 -13.08 -5.93 7.99
N ASP A 186 -13.78 -5.08 7.24
CA ASP A 186 -13.25 -3.83 6.67
C ASP A 186 -13.85 -2.56 7.27
N GLY A 187 -14.51 -2.68 8.43
CA GLY A 187 -15.26 -1.60 9.06
C GLY A 187 -16.74 -1.53 8.65
N PHE A 188 -17.16 -2.30 7.65
CA PHE A 188 -18.54 -2.29 7.16
C PHE A 188 -19.25 -3.61 7.46
N ILE A 189 -20.52 -3.52 7.86
CA ILE A 189 -21.38 -4.67 8.13
C ILE A 189 -22.62 -4.61 7.24
N GLY A 190 -22.95 -5.75 6.63
CA GLY A 190 -24.07 -5.90 5.71
C GLY A 190 -23.64 -6.45 4.35
N SER A 191 -24.61 -6.96 3.59
CA SER A 191 -24.37 -7.64 2.30
C SER A 191 -24.59 -6.73 1.09
N ARG A 192 -25.74 -6.07 1.00
CA ARG A 192 -26.14 -5.27 -0.17
C ARG A 192 -25.65 -3.82 -0.14
N ARG A 193 -25.88 -3.16 0.98
CA ARG A 193 -25.47 -1.77 1.26
C ARG A 193 -24.92 -1.78 2.68
N ALA A 194 -23.66 -2.15 2.82
CA ALA A 194 -23.06 -2.32 4.12
C ALA A 194 -22.84 -0.95 4.77
N PHE A 195 -23.24 -0.81 6.03
CA PHE A 195 -23.08 0.43 6.78
C PHE A 195 -21.77 0.38 7.57
N PHE A 196 -21.17 1.55 7.81
CA PHE A 196 -19.98 1.65 8.63
C PHE A 196 -20.34 1.47 10.12
N ASP A 197 -19.80 0.43 10.76
CA ASP A 197 -20.04 0.15 12.18
C ASP A 197 -18.87 0.65 13.03
N LEU A 198 -18.98 1.88 13.53
CA LEU A 198 -17.95 2.49 14.36
C LEU A 198 -17.69 1.69 15.65
N GLY A 199 -18.72 1.08 16.25
CA GLY A 199 -18.57 0.32 17.49
C GLY A 199 -17.68 -0.91 17.28
N ALA A 200 -17.91 -1.66 16.20
CA ALA A 200 -17.08 -2.81 15.83
C ALA A 200 -15.65 -2.42 15.39
N VAL A 201 -15.46 -1.20 14.87
CA VAL A 201 -14.13 -0.67 14.54
C VAL A 201 -13.35 -0.28 15.80
N GLU A 202 -14.00 0.37 16.77
CA GLU A 202 -13.37 0.80 18.02
C GLU A 202 -13.05 -0.37 18.96
N ASP A 203 -13.98 -1.33 19.08
CA ASP A 203 -13.84 -2.54 19.89
C ASP A 203 -13.67 -3.80 19.03
N GLU A 204 -12.40 -4.12 18.73
CA GLU A 204 -12.05 -5.32 17.97
C GLU A 204 -12.41 -6.64 18.68
N GLY A 205 -12.71 -6.60 19.99
CA GLY A 205 -13.09 -7.76 20.80
C GLY A 205 -14.47 -8.30 20.46
N LEU A 206 -15.32 -7.49 19.82
CA LEU A 206 -16.63 -7.90 19.31
C LEU A 206 -16.53 -8.85 18.10
N LEU A 207 -15.36 -8.87 17.45
CA LEU A 207 -15.15 -9.56 16.18
C LEU A 207 -14.29 -10.82 16.37
N PRO A 208 -14.61 -11.94 15.71
CA PRO A 208 -13.81 -13.16 15.81
C PRO A 208 -12.34 -12.92 15.43
N ALA A 209 -11.40 -13.49 16.20
CA ALA A 209 -9.97 -13.39 15.91
C ALA A 209 -9.58 -14.01 14.55
N ARG A 210 -10.36 -14.99 14.07
CA ARG A 210 -10.16 -15.60 12.74
C ARG A 210 -10.45 -14.66 11.57
N TRP A 211 -11.15 -13.54 11.81
CA TRP A 211 -11.45 -12.58 10.75
C TRP A 211 -10.26 -11.64 10.59
N THR A 212 -9.70 -11.57 9.41
CA THR A 212 -8.66 -10.59 9.10
C THR A 212 -9.25 -9.18 9.18
N ARG A 213 -8.51 -8.24 9.75
CA ARG A 213 -8.95 -6.85 9.87
C ARG A 213 -8.35 -6.06 8.71
N LEU A 214 -9.17 -5.64 7.76
CA LEU A 214 -8.77 -4.87 6.58
C LEU A 214 -9.05 -3.38 6.82
N TRP A 215 -8.04 -2.53 6.73
CA TRP A 215 -8.13 -1.11 7.02
C TRP A 215 -7.66 -0.29 5.83
N LYS A 216 -8.63 0.32 5.12
CA LYS A 216 -8.37 1.13 3.93
C LYS A 216 -8.22 2.60 4.31
N VAL A 217 -6.98 3.04 4.50
CA VAL A 217 -6.64 4.34 5.09
C VAL A 217 -7.07 5.51 4.19
N HIS A 218 -6.92 5.38 2.88
CA HIS A 218 -7.34 6.41 1.91
C HIS A 218 -8.73 6.18 1.32
N GLY A 219 -9.42 5.13 1.77
CA GLY A 219 -10.72 4.73 1.28
C GLY A 219 -10.68 3.67 0.19
N SER A 220 -11.83 3.50 -0.45
CA SER A 220 -12.06 2.39 -1.37
C SER A 220 -12.98 2.79 -2.51
N LEU A 221 -12.76 2.19 -3.68
CA LEU A 221 -13.59 2.41 -4.88
C LEU A 221 -15.07 2.08 -4.67
N ASN A 222 -15.41 1.25 -3.67
CA ASN A 222 -16.78 0.85 -3.35
C ASN A 222 -17.40 1.67 -2.19
N TRP A 223 -16.75 2.71 -1.69
CA TRP A 223 -17.32 3.59 -0.66
C TRP A 223 -18.11 4.75 -1.29
N ARG A 224 -19.30 5.00 -0.77
CA ARG A 224 -20.23 6.04 -1.25
C ARG A 224 -20.80 6.83 -0.09
N LEU A 225 -21.08 8.10 -0.34
CA LEU A 225 -21.86 8.92 0.59
C LEU A 225 -23.36 8.75 0.29
N ASP A 226 -24.10 8.20 1.24
CA ASP A 226 -25.55 8.02 1.17
C ASP A 226 -26.21 8.71 2.37
N LYS A 227 -27.01 9.75 2.11
CA LYS A 227 -27.76 10.51 3.12
C LYS A 227 -26.94 10.95 4.35
N GLY A 228 -25.68 11.33 4.13
CA GLY A 228 -24.77 11.79 5.19
C GLY A 228 -24.01 10.68 5.92
N SER A 229 -24.22 9.41 5.56
CA SER A 229 -23.47 8.26 6.07
C SER A 229 -22.66 7.61 4.95
N VAL A 230 -21.51 7.02 5.31
CA VAL A 230 -20.68 6.28 4.36
C VAL A 230 -21.17 4.84 4.31
N VAL A 231 -21.41 4.35 3.09
CA VAL A 231 -21.84 2.97 2.83
C VAL A 231 -20.89 2.31 1.84
N ARG A 232 -20.70 1.00 1.98
CA ARG A 232 -19.98 0.18 1.01
C ARG A 232 -20.99 -0.50 0.09
N THR A 233 -20.87 -0.25 -1.22
CA THR A 233 -21.76 -0.80 -2.25
C THR A 233 -21.06 -0.87 -3.60
N THR A 234 -21.50 -1.82 -4.44
CA THR A 234 -21.12 -1.91 -5.85
C THR A 234 -21.96 -1.00 -6.74
N ASP A 235 -23.04 -0.42 -6.21
CA ASP A 235 -23.87 0.53 -6.93
C ASP A 235 -23.04 1.77 -7.30
N LYS A 236 -22.99 2.11 -8.58
CA LYS A 236 -22.38 3.36 -9.06
C LYS A 236 -23.27 4.59 -8.85
N LEU A 237 -24.45 4.41 -8.25
CA LEU A 237 -25.41 5.48 -7.97
C LEU A 237 -25.00 6.22 -6.69
N GLY A 238 -24.60 7.48 -6.83
CA GLY A 238 -24.22 8.37 -5.71
C GLY A 238 -22.81 8.94 -5.83
N GLY A 239 -22.45 9.87 -4.94
CA GLY A 239 -21.12 10.46 -4.90
C GLY A 239 -20.06 9.47 -4.40
N SER A 240 -18.91 9.44 -5.08
CA SER A 240 -17.75 8.67 -4.63
C SER A 240 -17.19 9.23 -3.31
N TYR A 241 -16.84 8.35 -2.37
CA TYR A 241 -16.22 8.72 -1.09
C TYR A 241 -14.76 8.23 -1.07
N LEU A 242 -13.93 8.88 -1.88
CA LEU A 242 -12.50 8.61 -2.06
C LEU A 242 -11.68 9.85 -1.69
N ILE A 243 -10.59 9.66 -0.94
CA ILE A 243 -9.58 10.70 -0.76
C ILE A 243 -8.61 10.58 -1.92
N TYR A 244 -8.70 11.48 -2.90
CA TYR A 244 -7.71 11.50 -3.98
C TYR A 244 -6.41 12.14 -3.52
N PRO A 245 -5.25 11.69 -4.06
CA PRO A 245 -3.95 12.24 -3.70
C PRO A 245 -3.89 13.76 -3.95
N SER A 246 -3.83 14.55 -2.88
CA SER A 246 -3.75 16.01 -2.95
C SER A 246 -3.38 16.59 -1.58
N HIS A 247 -2.98 17.85 -1.48
CA HIS A 247 -2.71 18.51 -0.19
C HIS A 247 -3.99 18.64 0.68
N LEU A 248 -5.17 18.66 0.05
CA LEU A 248 -6.46 18.63 0.76
C LEU A 248 -6.79 17.26 1.37
N LYS A 249 -6.01 16.21 1.05
CA LYS A 249 -6.13 14.89 1.68
C LYS A 249 -6.01 14.97 3.20
N TYR A 250 -5.27 15.95 3.71
CA TYR A 250 -5.08 16.15 5.16
C TYR A 250 -6.41 16.39 5.87
N ASP A 251 -7.19 17.38 5.42
CA ASP A 251 -8.48 17.70 6.04
C ASP A 251 -9.52 16.60 5.82
N GLN A 252 -9.45 15.92 4.67
CA GLN A 252 -10.34 14.79 4.37
C GLN A 252 -10.03 13.55 5.22
N SER A 253 -8.75 13.30 5.52
CA SER A 253 -8.31 12.15 6.34
C SER A 253 -8.79 12.22 7.80
N ARG A 254 -9.18 13.42 8.25
CA ARG A 254 -9.73 13.67 9.59
C ARG A 254 -11.25 13.44 9.68
N LYS A 255 -11.89 13.06 8.58
CA LYS A 255 -13.32 12.70 8.56
C LYS A 255 -13.49 11.20 8.81
N MET A 256 -14.65 10.83 9.36
CA MET A 256 -15.08 9.44 9.42
C MET A 256 -15.40 8.93 8.01
N PRO A 257 -15.04 7.69 7.65
CA PRO A 257 -14.43 6.63 8.46
C PRO A 257 -12.89 6.64 8.47
N TYR A 258 -12.22 7.49 7.68
CA TYR A 258 -10.77 7.49 7.50
C TYR A 258 -9.98 7.66 8.81
N LEU A 259 -10.44 8.56 9.67
CA LEU A 259 -9.83 8.79 10.98
C LEU A 259 -9.76 7.48 11.79
N ALA A 260 -10.86 6.72 11.81
CA ALA A 260 -10.91 5.44 12.52
C ALA A 260 -9.98 4.41 11.88
N MET A 261 -9.87 4.35 10.54
CA MET A 261 -8.93 3.45 9.85
C MET A 261 -7.49 3.73 10.23
N LEU A 262 -7.08 5.00 10.27
CA LEU A 262 -5.74 5.39 10.66
C LEU A 262 -5.47 5.16 12.15
N ASP A 263 -6.47 5.41 13.00
CA ASP A 263 -6.39 5.09 14.43
C ASP A 263 -6.19 3.60 14.69
N ARG A 264 -6.69 2.72 13.81
CA ARG A 264 -6.39 1.27 13.89
C ARG A 264 -4.93 0.96 13.60
N LEU A 265 -4.27 1.66 12.67
CA LEU A 265 -2.83 1.50 12.42
C LEU A 265 -2.02 1.89 13.65
N LYS A 266 -2.32 3.06 14.23
CA LYS A 266 -1.70 3.52 15.47
C LYS A 266 -1.94 2.53 16.61
N SER A 267 -3.18 2.10 16.82
CA SER A 267 -3.56 1.17 17.88
C SER A 267 -2.86 -0.17 17.73
N PHE A 268 -2.70 -0.67 16.50
CA PHE A 268 -1.96 -1.88 16.20
C PHE A 268 -0.48 -1.77 16.59
N LEU A 269 0.19 -0.69 16.16
CA LEU A 269 1.62 -0.48 16.45
C LEU A 269 1.91 -0.26 17.94
N LEU A 270 0.93 0.21 18.72
CA LEU A 270 1.05 0.33 20.17
C LEU A 270 0.84 -1.00 20.91
N LYS A 271 0.41 -2.08 20.24
CA LYS A 271 0.30 -3.40 20.88
C LYS A 271 1.70 -3.96 21.22
N PRO A 272 1.89 -4.61 22.37
CA PRO A 272 3.18 -5.19 22.73
C PRO A 272 3.67 -6.21 21.69
N SER A 273 4.94 -6.10 21.30
CA SER A 273 5.58 -7.00 20.32
C SER A 273 4.84 -7.08 18.97
N ALA A 274 4.13 -6.02 18.57
CA ALA A 274 3.50 -5.94 17.26
C ALA A 274 4.55 -5.95 16.15
N VAL A 275 4.29 -6.72 15.09
CA VAL A 275 5.16 -6.79 13.91
C VAL A 275 4.38 -6.33 12.68
N LEU A 276 4.83 -5.26 12.03
CA LEU A 276 4.26 -4.77 10.78
C LEU A 276 5.21 -5.04 9.61
N PHE A 277 4.71 -5.67 8.56
CA PHE A 277 5.43 -5.88 7.29
C PHE A 277 4.90 -4.89 6.25
N ILE A 278 5.75 -4.00 5.76
CA ILE A 278 5.40 -2.99 4.77
C ILE A 278 5.91 -3.45 3.41
N CYS A 279 4.99 -3.57 2.44
CA CYS A 279 5.26 -3.97 1.07
C CYS A 279 4.74 -2.89 0.10
N GLY A 280 5.53 -2.55 -0.92
CA GLY A 280 5.08 -1.66 -2.00
C GLY A 280 4.77 -0.22 -1.55
N TYR A 281 5.38 0.26 -0.47
CA TYR A 281 5.21 1.61 0.05
C TYR A 281 6.55 2.36 0.03
N SER A 282 6.58 3.52 -0.61
CA SER A 282 7.79 4.33 -0.81
C SER A 282 8.11 5.30 0.32
N PHE A 283 7.24 5.41 1.35
CA PHE A 283 7.31 6.45 2.39
C PHE A 283 7.12 7.87 1.84
N ALA A 284 6.40 8.02 0.73
CA ALA A 284 6.04 9.33 0.19
C ALA A 284 4.96 10.05 1.02
N ASP A 285 4.17 9.34 1.84
CA ASP A 285 3.10 9.93 2.65
C ASP A 285 3.58 10.27 4.08
N ASP A 286 3.86 11.56 4.30
CA ASP A 286 4.43 12.05 5.57
C ASP A 286 3.48 11.83 6.76
N HIS A 287 2.16 11.79 6.56
CA HIS A 287 1.21 11.59 7.66
C HIS A 287 1.24 10.14 8.15
N ILE A 288 1.26 9.18 7.23
CA ILE A 288 1.39 7.76 7.60
C ILE A 288 2.76 7.49 8.23
N ASN A 289 3.82 8.10 7.68
CA ASN A 289 5.16 8.04 8.26
C ASN A 289 5.16 8.55 9.70
N ASP A 290 4.58 9.72 9.96
CA ASP A 290 4.47 10.29 11.31
C ASP A 290 3.75 9.35 12.29
N VAL A 291 2.66 8.71 11.85
CA VAL A 291 1.93 7.73 12.67
C VAL A 291 2.82 6.52 13.00
N ILE A 292 3.51 5.96 12.01
CA ILE A 292 4.40 4.81 12.21
C ILE A 292 5.54 5.19 13.16
N MET A 293 6.24 6.29 12.86
CA MET A 293 7.43 6.74 13.58
C MET A 293 7.11 7.06 15.04
N ARG A 294 6.07 7.86 15.31
CA ARG A 294 5.67 8.19 16.69
C ARG A 294 5.18 6.96 17.47
N SER A 295 4.54 6.01 16.79
CA SER A 295 4.12 4.75 17.43
C SER A 295 5.32 3.89 17.81
N LEU A 296 6.35 3.83 16.96
CA LEU A 296 7.59 3.12 17.23
C LEU A 296 8.43 3.77 18.32
N GLU A 297 8.47 5.10 18.38
CA GLU A 297 9.11 5.85 19.47
C GLU A 297 8.45 5.56 20.83
N THR A 298 7.13 5.42 20.83
CA THR A 298 6.34 5.12 22.04
C THR A 298 6.45 3.64 22.44
N ASN A 299 6.50 2.74 21.47
CA ASN A 299 6.53 1.29 21.69
C ASN A 299 7.84 0.65 21.21
N ALA A 300 8.82 0.58 22.13
CA ALA A 300 10.11 -0.05 21.86
C ALA A 300 10.07 -1.55 21.52
N THR A 301 8.94 -2.23 21.80
CA THR A 301 8.79 -3.67 21.51
C THR A 301 8.23 -3.95 20.12
N ALA A 302 7.52 -2.98 19.52
CA ALA A 302 7.02 -3.10 18.16
C ALA A 302 8.19 -3.07 17.18
N HIS A 303 8.07 -3.82 16.08
CA HIS A 303 9.04 -3.89 15.00
C HIS A 303 8.34 -3.71 13.65
N VAL A 304 8.93 -2.92 12.77
CA VAL A 304 8.44 -2.72 11.40
C VAL A 304 9.52 -3.20 10.44
N PHE A 305 9.13 -4.06 9.49
CA PHE A 305 9.97 -4.47 8.37
C PHE A 305 9.46 -3.81 7.10
N ALA A 306 10.26 -2.92 6.51
CA ALA A 306 9.96 -2.29 5.23
C ALA A 306 10.73 -3.00 4.11
N PHE A 307 10.00 -3.68 3.23
CA PHE A 307 10.55 -4.37 2.08
C PHE A 307 10.57 -3.44 0.86
N MET A 308 11.77 -3.04 0.44
CA MET A 308 11.99 -2.06 -0.61
C MET A 308 12.35 -2.75 -1.92
N HIS A 309 11.67 -2.38 -3.01
CA HIS A 309 11.89 -2.98 -4.32
C HIS A 309 13.13 -2.37 -5.01
N GLY A 310 14.19 -3.15 -5.16
CA GLY A 310 15.45 -2.69 -5.76
C GLY A 310 16.49 -2.25 -4.74
N GLU A 311 17.38 -1.36 -5.15
CA GLU A 311 18.52 -0.91 -4.34
C GLU A 311 18.08 0.13 -3.30
N LEU A 312 18.55 -0.01 -2.05
CA LEU A 312 18.29 1.01 -1.01
C LEU A 312 19.00 2.33 -1.30
N GLY A 313 20.01 2.31 -2.16
CA GLY A 313 20.76 3.48 -2.62
C GLY A 313 19.91 4.51 -3.38
N ASP A 314 18.80 4.07 -3.98
CA ASP A 314 17.96 4.87 -4.88
C ASP A 314 17.33 6.10 -4.18
N ASP A 315 17.27 7.23 -4.88
CA ASP A 315 16.81 8.52 -4.35
C ASP A 315 15.33 8.48 -3.98
N LYS A 316 14.53 7.64 -4.66
CA LYS A 316 13.12 7.42 -4.32
C LYS A 316 12.91 6.87 -2.90
N TYR A 317 13.96 6.31 -2.27
CA TYR A 317 13.93 5.80 -0.90
C TYR A 317 14.62 6.72 0.12
N ALA A 318 14.98 7.95 -0.25
CA ALA A 318 15.61 8.91 0.65
C ALA A 318 14.82 9.12 1.96
N LYS A 319 13.52 9.43 1.85
CA LYS A 319 12.62 9.59 3.02
C LYS A 319 12.53 8.32 3.88
N ALA A 320 12.45 7.16 3.23
CA ALA A 320 12.39 5.88 3.92
C ALA A 320 13.67 5.62 4.73
N ARG A 321 14.85 5.91 4.14
CA ARG A 321 16.15 5.81 4.84
C ARG A 321 16.22 6.75 6.03
N GLU A 322 15.78 8.00 5.90
CA GLU A 322 15.72 8.96 7.01
C GLU A 322 14.90 8.40 8.18
N CYS A 323 13.72 7.83 7.90
CA CYS A 323 12.89 7.19 8.90
C CYS A 323 13.62 6.03 9.62
N ALA A 324 14.28 5.14 8.87
CA ALA A 324 14.99 4.00 9.44
C ALA A 324 16.26 4.39 10.23
N PHE A 325 16.92 5.49 9.89
CA PHE A 325 18.02 6.03 10.68
C PHE A 325 17.55 6.75 11.95
N ALA A 326 16.31 7.25 11.97
CA ALA A 326 15.72 7.87 13.15
C ALA A 326 15.20 6.84 14.17
N THR A 327 14.65 5.70 13.73
CA THR A 327 14.04 4.69 14.62
C THR A 327 14.73 3.31 14.55
N PRO A 328 15.20 2.73 15.67
CA PRO A 328 15.94 1.46 15.67
C PRO A 328 15.08 0.22 15.40
N ASN A 329 13.78 0.33 15.61
CA ASN A 329 12.79 -0.72 15.39
C ASN A 329 12.11 -0.67 14.01
N LEU A 330 12.58 0.20 13.12
CA LEU A 330 12.26 0.18 11.70
C LEU A 330 13.43 -0.42 10.92
N SER A 331 13.26 -1.65 10.44
CA SER A 331 14.24 -2.35 9.61
C SER A 331 13.86 -2.22 8.14
N MET A 332 14.75 -1.68 7.31
CA MET A 332 14.59 -1.66 5.86
C MET A 332 15.39 -2.78 5.23
N ILE A 333 14.77 -3.51 4.31
CA ILE A 333 15.36 -4.62 3.57
C ILE A 333 15.20 -4.30 2.08
N GLY A 334 16.32 -4.00 1.41
CA GLY A 334 16.37 -3.91 -0.05
C GLY A 334 17.17 -5.05 -0.66
N PHE A 335 17.30 -5.02 -1.97
CA PHE A 335 17.92 -6.11 -2.73
C PHE A 335 19.42 -6.19 -2.51
N ASP A 336 20.11 -5.08 -2.30
CA ASP A 336 21.56 -4.97 -2.17
C ASP A 336 22.02 -4.88 -0.70
N SER A 337 21.21 -4.23 0.13
CA SER A 337 21.58 -3.84 1.49
C SER A 337 20.37 -3.76 2.41
N ALA A 338 20.65 -3.53 3.70
CA ALA A 338 19.65 -3.38 4.75
C ALA A 338 20.03 -2.22 5.69
N ILE A 339 19.01 -1.58 6.26
CA ILE A 339 19.17 -0.72 7.44
C ILE A 339 18.49 -1.43 8.60
N VAL A 340 19.27 -1.90 9.57
CA VAL A 340 18.77 -2.63 10.74
C VAL A 340 19.31 -1.97 11.99
N GLY A 341 18.44 -1.59 12.93
CA GLY A 341 18.89 -0.92 14.15
C GLY A 341 19.63 0.38 13.88
N ARG A 342 19.19 1.16 12.87
CA ARG A 342 19.83 2.41 12.39
C ARG A 342 21.19 2.23 11.73
N ILE A 343 21.57 0.99 11.40
CA ILE A 343 22.86 0.67 10.81
C ILE A 343 22.65 0.18 9.38
N SER A 344 23.22 0.91 8.43
CA SER A 344 23.29 0.49 7.03
C SER A 344 24.40 -0.54 6.82
N GLY A 345 24.08 -1.62 6.11
CA GLY A 345 25.05 -2.65 5.76
C GLY A 345 24.63 -3.47 4.54
N VAL A 346 25.60 -3.95 3.79
CA VAL A 346 25.38 -4.84 2.64
C VAL A 346 25.16 -6.28 3.10
N TRP A 347 24.47 -7.08 2.29
CA TRP A 347 24.27 -8.50 2.61
C TRP A 347 25.59 -9.28 2.53
N ARG A 348 25.81 -10.19 3.48
CA ARG A 348 26.92 -11.15 3.38
C ARG A 348 26.67 -12.12 2.22
N PRO A 349 27.64 -12.29 1.29
CA PRO A 349 27.51 -13.18 0.14
C PRO A 349 27.82 -14.63 0.49
N GLU A 350 27.26 -15.13 1.60
CA GLU A 350 27.42 -16.51 2.05
C GLU A 350 26.12 -17.28 1.80
N PRO A 351 26.18 -18.53 1.30
CA PRO A 351 25.01 -19.38 1.19
C PRO A 351 24.33 -19.58 2.54
N ILE A 352 23.00 -19.57 2.55
CA ILE A 352 22.23 -19.86 3.76
C ILE A 352 22.10 -21.38 3.88
N GLU A 353 22.87 -21.99 4.78
CA GLU A 353 22.79 -23.42 5.07
C GLU A 353 21.66 -23.72 6.08
N GLY A 354 20.96 -24.85 5.90
CA GLY A 354 19.99 -25.36 6.88
C GLY A 354 18.64 -24.64 6.94
N MET A 355 18.38 -23.66 6.06
CA MET A 355 17.10 -22.97 5.97
C MET A 355 16.38 -23.29 4.65
N VAL A 356 15.14 -23.78 4.74
CA VAL A 356 14.30 -23.98 3.56
C VAL A 356 13.69 -22.64 3.17
N LEU A 357 14.15 -22.09 2.04
CA LEU A 357 13.64 -20.86 1.47
C LEU A 357 13.00 -21.12 0.09
N PRO A 358 11.86 -20.47 -0.22
CA PRO A 358 11.36 -20.43 -1.58
C PRO A 358 12.43 -19.88 -2.53
N GLN A 359 12.38 -20.32 -3.79
CA GLN A 359 13.22 -19.78 -4.85
C GLN A 359 13.10 -18.25 -4.90
N ASN A 360 14.22 -17.59 -5.15
CA ASN A 360 14.36 -16.13 -5.27
C ASN A 360 14.30 -15.30 -3.99
N VAL A 361 13.93 -15.85 -2.81
CA VAL A 361 13.95 -15.08 -1.55
C VAL A 361 15.36 -14.56 -1.25
N PHE A 362 16.36 -15.43 -1.41
CA PHE A 362 17.77 -15.10 -1.32
C PHE A 362 18.50 -15.64 -2.55
N VAL A 363 19.34 -14.81 -3.16
CA VAL A 363 20.16 -15.15 -4.31
C VAL A 363 21.60 -14.74 -4.00
N THR A 364 22.56 -15.63 -4.17
CA THR A 364 23.98 -15.31 -4.03
C THR A 364 24.80 -16.04 -5.09
N ASP A 365 25.87 -15.40 -5.55
CA ASP A 365 26.91 -15.97 -6.42
C ASP A 365 28.25 -16.12 -5.67
N ASN A 366 28.23 -16.10 -4.34
CA ASN A 366 29.39 -16.07 -3.42
C ASN A 366 30.25 -14.79 -3.51
N THR A 367 29.87 -13.80 -4.32
CA THR A 367 30.51 -12.48 -4.39
C THR A 367 29.55 -11.35 -4.05
N THR A 368 28.27 -11.54 -4.40
CA THR A 368 27.15 -10.68 -4.12
C THR A 368 26.05 -11.50 -3.47
N ALA A 369 25.23 -10.84 -2.66
CA ALA A 369 24.05 -11.41 -2.04
C ALA A 369 22.88 -10.47 -2.26
N SER A 370 21.71 -11.05 -2.53
CA SER A 370 20.49 -10.30 -2.75
C SER A 370 19.28 -10.93 -2.07
N VAL A 371 18.57 -10.11 -1.29
CA VAL A 371 17.32 -10.49 -0.63
C VAL A 371 16.16 -9.86 -1.39
N LYS A 372 15.35 -10.67 -2.08
CA LYS A 372 14.27 -10.14 -2.98
C LYS A 372 12.92 -9.97 -2.31
N LEU A 373 12.87 -9.83 -0.98
CA LEU A 373 11.61 -9.60 -0.24
C LEU A 373 10.93 -8.28 -0.60
N GLY A 374 11.64 -7.33 -1.22
CA GLY A 374 11.04 -6.13 -1.83
C GLY A 374 10.11 -6.38 -3.03
N ASP A 375 10.12 -7.59 -3.59
CA ASP A 375 9.11 -8.01 -4.57
C ASP A 375 7.94 -8.71 -3.86
N PHE A 376 6.74 -8.15 -4.00
CA PHE A 376 5.54 -8.70 -3.38
C PHE A 376 5.21 -10.12 -3.86
N ALA A 377 5.60 -10.50 -5.08
CA ALA A 377 5.47 -11.88 -5.56
C ALA A 377 6.34 -12.87 -4.76
N VAL A 378 7.53 -12.43 -4.34
CA VAL A 378 8.46 -13.21 -3.51
C VAL A 378 7.94 -13.31 -2.07
N VAL A 379 7.34 -12.23 -1.54
CA VAL A 379 6.65 -12.26 -0.25
C VAL A 379 5.48 -13.26 -0.28
N GLY A 380 4.66 -13.24 -1.32
CA GLY A 380 3.59 -14.24 -1.51
C GLY A 380 4.13 -15.68 -1.50
N SER A 381 5.22 -15.92 -2.23
CA SER A 381 5.89 -17.23 -2.24
C SER A 381 6.41 -17.67 -0.87
N LEU A 382 6.91 -16.72 -0.05
CA LEU A 382 7.29 -16.98 1.34
C LEU A 382 6.08 -17.37 2.19
N LEU A 383 4.99 -16.61 2.11
CA LEU A 383 3.76 -16.88 2.87
C LEU A 383 3.15 -18.24 2.50
N ARG A 384 3.13 -18.57 1.21
CA ARG A 384 2.70 -19.89 0.72
C ARG A 384 3.52 -21.02 1.31
N SER A 385 4.85 -20.87 1.38
CA SER A 385 5.73 -21.89 1.96
C SER A 385 5.46 -22.13 3.45
N LEU A 386 5.12 -21.06 4.19
CA LEU A 386 4.79 -21.11 5.61
C LEU A 386 3.41 -21.73 5.86
N ALA A 387 2.46 -21.52 4.94
CA ALA A 387 1.14 -22.13 5.03
C ALA A 387 1.17 -23.65 4.78
N GLY A 388 2.08 -24.13 3.92
CA GLY A 388 2.19 -25.56 3.59
C GLY A 388 3.00 -26.41 4.58
N THR A 389 3.81 -25.80 5.46
CA THR A 389 4.71 -26.53 6.37
C THR A 389 4.05 -26.97 7.69
N GLN A 390 2.81 -26.55 7.99
CA GLN A 390 2.15 -26.87 9.26
C GLN A 390 1.48 -28.25 9.33
N GLU A 391 1.47 -29.06 8.27
CA GLU A 391 0.87 -30.42 8.29
C GLU A 391 1.79 -31.53 8.85
N GLN A 392 3.00 -31.22 9.35
CA GLN A 392 3.96 -32.26 9.82
C GLN A 392 4.50 -32.11 11.24
N THR A 393 3.86 -31.33 12.11
CA THR A 393 4.21 -31.35 13.55
C THR A 393 2.96 -31.56 14.40
N ASP A 394 2.36 -32.74 14.27
CA ASP A 394 1.56 -33.37 15.31
C ASP A 394 1.96 -34.86 15.35
N ASP A 395 3.10 -35.11 16.00
CA ASP A 395 3.49 -36.43 16.53
C ASP A 395 4.35 -36.19 17.78
N ALA A 396 3.70 -36.13 18.94
CA ALA A 396 4.20 -36.52 20.27
C ALA A 396 3.09 -36.45 21.32
#